data_AF-A0A392QW47-F1
#
_entry.id   AF-A0A392QW47-F1
#
_cell.length_a   1.000
_cell.length_b   1.000
_cell.length_c   1.000
_cell.angle_alpha   90.00
_cell.angle_beta   90.00
_cell.angle_gamma   90.00
#
_symmetry.space_group_name_H-M   'P 1'
#
loop_
_entity.id
_entity.type
_entity.pdbx_description
1 polymer ?
#
loop_
_entity_poly.entity_id
_entity_poly.type
_entity_poly.pdbx_seq_one_letter_code
_entity_poly.pdbx_strand_id
1 'polypeptide(L)' 'RDYIERFTREAVEVKGEDDRLNYLIFEKGLRSETMFKEKLALKVPKIMSELLVRAHPYINYEEKLLANKVEKGK' A
#
# COMPACT_ATOMS: atom_id res chain seq x y z
N ARG A 1 -24.75 -30.30 -3.01
CA ARG A 1 -24.54 -28.88 -3.38
C ARG A 1 -23.40 -28.24 -2.57
N ASP A 2 -22.70 -28.99 -1.72
CA ASP A 2 -21.72 -28.45 -0.76
C ASP A 2 -20.34 -28.07 -1.32
N TYR A 3 -19.86 -28.72 -2.38
CA TYR A 3 -18.46 -28.52 -2.80
C TYR A 3 -18.24 -27.13 -3.43
N ILE A 4 -19.16 -26.72 -4.31
CA ILE A 4 -19.10 -25.41 -4.96
C ILE A 4 -19.41 -24.29 -3.94
N GLU A 5 -20.34 -24.50 -3.00
CA GLU A 5 -20.62 -23.52 -1.96
C GLU A 5 -19.46 -23.35 -0.97
N ARG A 6 -18.73 -24.42 -0.58
CA ARG A 6 -17.53 -24.30 0.27
C ARG A 6 -16.40 -23.56 -0.44
N PHE A 7 -16.13 -23.91 -1.70
CA PHE A 7 -15.08 -23.24 -2.47
C PHE A 7 -15.42 -21.77 -2.73
N THR A 8 -16.69 -21.46 -2.98
CA THR A 8 -17.14 -20.08 -3.14
C THR A 8 -17.12 -19.35 -1.80
N ARG A 9 -17.53 -19.97 -0.69
CA ARG A 9 -17.50 -19.34 0.64
C ARG A 9 -16.08 -19.11 1.13
N GLU A 10 -15.16 -20.05 1.00
CA GLU A 10 -13.74 -19.88 1.36
C GLU A 10 -13.02 -18.91 0.40
N ALA A 11 -13.29 -18.98 -0.91
CA ALA A 11 -12.75 -18.00 -1.87
C ALA A 11 -13.37 -16.60 -1.70
N VAL A 12 -14.60 -16.52 -1.20
CA VAL A 12 -15.28 -15.27 -0.80
C VAL A 12 -14.93 -14.89 0.64
N GLU A 13 -14.41 -15.77 1.49
CA GLU A 13 -13.85 -15.47 2.82
C GLU A 13 -12.40 -15.00 2.75
N VAL A 14 -11.76 -15.04 1.57
CA VAL A 14 -10.67 -14.11 1.20
C VAL A 14 -11.20 -12.66 1.04
N LYS A 15 -12.45 -12.36 1.46
CA LYS A 15 -12.93 -11.00 1.76
C LYS A 15 -12.48 -10.47 3.12
N GLY A 16 -11.81 -11.29 3.93
CA GLY A 16 -10.87 -10.78 4.93
C GLY A 16 -9.53 -10.65 4.25
N GLU A 17 -9.32 -9.57 3.50
CA GLU A 17 -7.97 -9.14 3.13
C GLU A 17 -7.11 -9.29 4.38
N ASP A 18 -6.09 -10.16 4.35
CA ASP A 18 -5.12 -10.19 5.42
C ASP A 18 -4.38 -8.85 5.32
N ASP A 19 -4.90 -7.84 6.05
CA ASP A 19 -4.43 -6.47 6.04
C ASP A 19 -2.91 -6.43 6.29
N ARG A 20 -2.36 -7.43 6.99
CA ARG A 20 -0.92 -7.60 7.18
C ARG A 20 -0.21 -8.08 5.92
N LEU A 21 -0.76 -9.05 5.19
CA LEU A 21 -0.21 -9.50 3.92
C LEU A 21 -0.22 -8.36 2.89
N ASN A 22 -1.34 -7.64 2.79
CA ASN A 22 -1.45 -6.51 1.89
C ASN A 22 -0.51 -5.37 2.30
N TYR A 23 -0.35 -5.10 3.61
CA TYR A 23 0.63 -4.14 4.12
C TYR A 23 2.07 -4.55 3.72
N LEU A 24 2.41 -5.83 3.86
CA LEU A 24 3.75 -6.33 3.51
C LEU A 24 4.04 -6.18 2.02
N ILE A 25 3.07 -6.52 1.16
CA ILE A 25 3.19 -6.35 -0.30
C ILE A 25 3.37 -4.86 -0.63
N PHE A 26 2.56 -4.00 -0.01
CA PHE A 26 2.62 -2.56 -0.22
C PHE A 26 3.96 -1.98 0.23
N GLU A 27 4.44 -2.32 1.43
CA GLU A 27 5.72 -1.85 1.98
C GLU A 27 6.92 -2.30 1.13
N LYS A 28 6.87 -3.53 0.60
CA LYS A 28 7.90 -4.06 -0.32
C LYS A 28 7.87 -3.38 -1.69
N GLY A 29 6.71 -2.93 -2.14
CA GLY A 29 6.53 -2.17 -3.38
C GLY A 29 7.00 -0.71 -3.30
N LEU A 30 7.14 -0.15 -2.10
CA LEU A 30 7.68 1.21 -1.92
C LEU A 30 9.16 1.28 -2.24
N ARG A 31 9.56 2.38 -2.89
CA ARG A 31 10.97 2.71 -3.10
C ARG A 31 11.70 2.78 -1.75
N SER A 32 12.96 2.33 -1.74
CA SER A 32 13.84 2.44 -0.59
C SER A 32 14.03 3.91 -0.18
N GLU A 33 14.16 4.16 1.12
CA GLU A 33 14.51 5.48 1.69
C GLU A 33 13.51 6.61 1.36
N THR A 34 12.24 6.24 1.14
CA THR A 34 11.16 7.22 0.99
C THR A 34 10.71 7.74 2.35
N MET A 35 10.39 9.04 2.41
CA MET A 35 9.87 9.68 3.63
C MET A 35 8.60 8.98 4.12
N PHE A 36 7.82 8.44 3.18
CA PHE A 36 6.62 7.69 3.51
C PHE A 36 6.92 6.37 4.22
N LYS A 37 7.95 5.63 3.79
CA LYS A 37 8.36 4.37 4.42
C LYS A 37 8.82 4.58 5.86
N GLU A 38 9.54 5.65 6.15
CA GLU A 38 9.89 6.03 7.53
C GLU A 38 8.64 6.31 8.38
N LYS A 39 7.65 7.00 7.81
CA LYS A 39 6.39 7.33 8.49
C LYS A 39 5.52 6.10 8.74
N LEU A 40 5.56 5.10 7.86
CA LEU A 40 4.89 3.82 8.06
C LEU A 40 5.52 3.02 9.20
N ALA A 41 6.85 3.02 9.33
CA ALA A 41 7.54 2.34 10.42
C ALA A 41 7.16 2.92 11.80
N LEU A 42 6.87 4.22 11.87
CA LEU A 42 6.43 4.90 13.10
C LEU A 42 4.99 4.56 13.49
N LYS A 43 4.10 4.38 12.51
CA LYS A 43 2.68 4.08 12.77
C LYS A 43 2.11 3.13 11.72
N VAL A 44 2.16 1.85 12.05
CA VAL A 44 1.57 0.77 11.24
C VAL A 44 0.05 1.00 11.14
N PRO A 45 -0.51 1.13 9.93
CA PRO A 45 -1.94 1.26 9.73
C PRO A 45 -2.66 -0.04 10.06
N LYS A 46 -3.89 0.06 10.55
CA LYS A 46 -4.68 -1.11 10.95
C LYS A 46 -5.45 -1.74 9.80
N ILE A 47 -5.75 -0.94 8.78
CA ILE A 47 -6.56 -1.31 7.61
C ILE A 47 -5.93 -0.71 6.35
N MET A 48 -6.12 -1.38 5.21
CA MET A 48 -5.57 -0.95 3.92
C MET A 48 -6.02 0.46 3.48
N SER A 49 -7.27 0.83 3.74
CA SER A 49 -7.79 2.14 3.36
C SER A 49 -7.07 3.30 4.06
N GLU A 50 -6.70 3.14 5.32
CA GLU A 50 -5.91 4.12 6.09
C GLU A 50 -4.50 4.28 5.51
N LEU A 51 -3.88 3.17 5.07
CA LEU A 51 -2.57 3.16 4.43
C LEU A 51 -2.58 3.98 3.13
N LEU A 52 -3.57 3.75 2.27
CA LEU A 52 -3.70 4.43 0.98
C LEU A 52 -3.94 5.94 1.13
N VAL A 53 -4.81 6.34 2.06
CA VAL A 53 -5.07 7.76 2.35
C VAL A 53 -3.79 8.46 2.83
N ARG A 54 -2.99 7.79 3.67
CA ARG A 54 -1.70 8.34 4.13
C ARG A 54 -0.66 8.39 3.03
N ALA A 55 -0.66 7.45 2.10
CA ALA A 55 0.31 7.38 1.00
C ALA A 55 0.14 8.55 0.01
N HIS A 56 -1.10 8.92 -0.28
CA HIS A 56 -1.45 9.87 -1.33
C HIS A 56 -0.65 11.20 -1.30
N PRO A 57 -0.52 11.93 -0.16
CA PRO A 57 0.26 13.16 -0.13
C PRO A 57 1.76 12.96 -0.35
N TYR A 58 2.33 11.83 0.08
CA TYR A 58 3.77 11.56 -0.09
C TYR A 58 4.10 11.22 -1.54
N ILE A 59 3.28 10.41 -2.19
CA ILE A 59 3.41 10.09 -3.61
C ILE A 59 3.39 11.39 -4.43
N ASN A 60 2.40 12.25 -4.19
CA ASN A 60 2.29 13.53 -4.88
C ASN A 60 3.50 14.46 -4.64
N TYR A 61 4.09 14.42 -3.44
CA TYR A 61 5.27 15.21 -3.11
C TYR A 61 6.53 14.67 -3.82
N GLU A 62 6.76 13.36 -3.77
CA GLU A 62 7.91 12.72 -4.41
C GLU A 62 7.87 12.85 -5.94
N GLU A 63 6.70 12.68 -6.55
CA GLU A 63 6.51 12.89 -8.00
C GLU A 63 6.82 14.34 -8.41
N LYS A 64 6.37 15.33 -7.64
CA LYS A 64 6.72 16.74 -7.87
C LYS A 64 8.21 17.01 -7.69
N LEU A 65 8.85 16.41 -6.68
CA LEU A 65 10.30 16.53 -6.50
C LEU A 65 11.07 15.95 -7.68
N LEU A 66 10.63 14.82 -8.21
CA LEU A 66 11.25 14.18 -9.38
C LEU A 66 11.08 15.03 -10.63
N ALA A 67 9.87 15.54 -10.89
CA ALA A 67 9.61 16.45 -12.01
C ALA A 67 10.53 17.69 -11.95
N ASN A 68 10.62 18.33 -10.79
CA ASN A 68 11.49 19.49 -10.58
C ASN A 68 13.00 19.18 -10.74
N LYS A 69 13.44 17.98 -10.34
CA LYS A 69 14.84 17.54 -10.53
C LYS A 69 15.17 17.33 -12.01
N VAL A 70 14.23 16.79 -12.78
CA VAL A 70 14.39 16.58 -14.22
C VAL A 70 14.45 17.92 -14.98
N GLU A 71 13.66 18.92 -14.55
CA GLU A 71 13.68 20.25 -15.16
C GLU A 71 14.95 21.05 -14.86
N LYS A 72 15.52 20.94 -13.66
CA LYS A 72 16.77 21.62 -13.28
C LYS A 72 18.04 20.94 -13.81
N GLY A 73 17.91 19.74 -14.37
CA GLY A 73 19.01 18.99 -15.00
C GLY A 73 19.08 19.14 -16.52
N LYS A 74 18.22 19.96 -17.13
CA LYS A 74 18.29 20.41 -18.52
C LYS A 74 18.89 21.82 -18.59
#